data_AF-A0A0Q5CT72-F1
#
_entry.id   AF-A0A0Q5CT72-F1
#
_cell.length_a   1.000
_cell.length_b   1.000
_cell.length_c   1.000
_cell.angle_alpha   90.00
_cell.angle_beta   90.00
_cell.angle_gamma   90.00
#
_symmetry.space_group_name_H-M   'P 1'
#
loop_
_entity.id
_entity.type
_entity.pdbx_description
1 polymer ?
#
loop_
_entity_poly.entity_id
_entity_poly.type
_entity_poly.pdbx_seq_one_letter_code
_entity_poly.pdbx_strand_id
1 'polypeptide(L)'
;MTVIALDFETANERRDSACAVGLAWIAGGRVVRRETRLIRPPELRFSPGNIRVHGILPADVRGEPDFPTVMAEFLPDLASGLILAHNAGFDLGVLRASLAAHGHRPPAFSYLCTLQIARRVFPAEEGCGLGKVAARLGIRFEHHDAGEDAYACAEIALAAVRETGAPDVPALSRALHLPITTVPAGPDLAMPPRSRPGSLTERARLAAGARPASAAGLHFAVRGSSGNRYAVTLEDRTSGPHLRCTCMAGRYGTRCRHVKALLAGDITDLLSSNHDDVEALRIRMTAASVG
;
A
#
# COMPACT_ATOMS: atom_id res chain seq x y z
N MET A 1 -2.01 -11.11 -30.26
CA MET A 1 -1.56 -11.22 -28.86
C MET A 1 -2.04 -9.99 -28.12
N THR A 2 -2.70 -10.15 -26.98
CA THR A 2 -3.17 -9.01 -26.16
C THR A 2 -1.98 -8.41 -25.42
N VAL A 3 -1.80 -7.09 -25.45
CA VAL A 3 -0.76 -6.39 -24.69
C VAL A 3 -1.44 -5.47 -23.69
N ILE A 4 -1.09 -5.58 -22.42
CA ILE A 4 -1.79 -4.91 -21.31
C ILE A 4 -0.74 -4.28 -20.41
N ALA A 5 -0.81 -2.97 -20.22
CA ALA A 5 -0.06 -2.32 -19.15
C ALA A 5 -0.81 -2.46 -17.82
N LEU A 6 -0.06 -2.70 -16.75
CA LEU A 6 -0.53 -2.97 -15.41
C LEU A 6 0.27 -2.13 -14.41
N ASP A 7 -0.43 -1.53 -13.47
CA ASP A 7 0.15 -0.78 -12.36
C ASP A 7 -0.66 -1.03 -11.08
N PHE A 8 0.01 -1.24 -9.95
CA PHE A 8 -0.63 -1.41 -8.64
C PHE A 8 -0.23 -0.33 -7.66
N GLU A 9 -1.22 0.13 -6.91
CA GLU A 9 -0.99 0.86 -5.67
C GLU A 9 -1.08 -0.10 -4.47
N THR A 10 -0.22 0.09 -3.48
CA THR A 10 -0.22 -0.70 -2.25
C THR A 10 -0.58 0.15 -1.04
N ALA A 11 -1.36 -0.41 -0.11
CA ALA A 11 -1.72 0.27 1.13
C ALA A 11 -0.50 0.53 2.01
N ASN A 12 0.48 -0.37 2.00
CA ASN A 12 1.69 -0.28 2.82
C ASN A 12 2.90 -0.98 2.15
N GLU A 13 3.97 -1.21 2.91
CA GLU A 13 5.21 -1.81 2.43
C GLU A 13 5.09 -3.27 1.97
N ARG A 14 3.97 -3.95 2.30
CA ARG A 14 3.77 -5.34 1.93
C ARG A 14 3.27 -5.46 0.50
N ARG A 15 3.84 -6.41 -0.25
CA ARG A 15 3.44 -6.70 -1.64
C ARG A 15 2.05 -7.34 -1.76
N ASP A 16 1.50 -7.91 -0.69
CA ASP A 16 0.13 -8.46 -0.66
C ASP A 16 -0.93 -7.43 -0.23
N SER A 17 -0.56 -6.14 -0.16
CA SER A 17 -1.44 -5.06 0.31
C SER A 17 -2.00 -4.18 -0.82
N ALA A 18 -2.13 -4.71 -2.03
CA ALA A 18 -2.71 -3.99 -3.16
C ALA A 18 -4.04 -3.33 -2.77
N CYS A 19 -4.15 -2.02 -3.02
CA CYS A 19 -5.34 -1.21 -2.71
C CYS A 19 -5.98 -0.58 -3.95
N ALA A 20 -5.28 -0.56 -5.09
CA ALA A 20 -5.86 -0.29 -6.39
C ALA A 20 -5.05 -0.99 -7.49
N VAL A 21 -5.68 -1.17 -8.64
CA VAL A 21 -5.04 -1.66 -9.87
C VAL A 21 -5.52 -0.82 -11.05
N GLY A 22 -4.57 -0.46 -11.91
CA GLY A 22 -4.83 0.15 -13.20
C GLY A 22 -4.40 -0.76 -14.33
N LEU A 23 -5.19 -0.76 -15.41
CA LEU A 23 -4.93 -1.54 -16.61
C LEU A 23 -5.15 -0.71 -17.87
N ALA A 24 -4.28 -0.88 -18.87
CA ALA A 24 -4.45 -0.27 -20.18
C ALA A 24 -4.16 -1.27 -21.31
N TRP A 25 -5.15 -1.53 -22.18
CA TRP A 25 -5.02 -2.48 -23.29
C TRP A 25 -4.54 -1.77 -24.54
N ILE A 26 -3.57 -2.37 -25.22
CA ILE A 26 -3.04 -1.92 -26.50
C ILE A 26 -3.58 -2.82 -27.62
N ALA A 27 -4.17 -2.21 -28.64
CA ALA A 27 -4.55 -2.87 -29.89
C ALA A 27 -4.42 -1.89 -31.06
N GLY A 28 -3.95 -2.38 -32.21
CA GLY A 28 -3.80 -1.55 -33.42
C GLY A 28 -2.87 -0.35 -33.24
N GLY A 29 -1.81 -0.48 -32.42
CA GLY A 29 -0.82 0.58 -32.20
C GLY A 29 -1.29 1.74 -31.30
N ARG A 30 -2.40 1.56 -30.56
CA ARG A 30 -2.95 2.56 -29.62
C ARG A 30 -3.54 1.91 -28.39
N VAL A 31 -3.72 2.69 -27.32
CA VAL A 31 -4.51 2.26 -26.17
C VAL A 31 -6.00 2.28 -26.55
N VAL A 32 -6.70 1.16 -26.32
CA VAL A 32 -8.11 0.98 -26.69
C VAL A 32 -9.06 0.86 -25.50
N ARG A 33 -8.52 0.54 -24.32
CA ARG A 33 -9.28 0.43 -23.07
C ARG A 33 -8.38 0.84 -21.91
N ARG A 34 -8.95 1.53 -20.92
CA ARG A 34 -8.34 1.82 -19.63
C ARG A 34 -9.32 1.44 -18.53
N GLU A 35 -8.82 0.90 -17.44
CA GLU A 35 -9.63 0.53 -16.28
C GLU A 35 -8.86 0.83 -15.01
N THR A 36 -9.58 1.27 -13.98
CA THR A 36 -9.09 1.36 -12.61
C THR A 36 -10.07 0.62 -11.69
N ARG A 37 -9.55 -0.12 -10.72
CA ARG A 37 -10.35 -0.74 -9.65
C ARG A 37 -9.68 -0.49 -8.31
N LEU A 38 -10.48 -0.10 -7.32
CA LEU A 38 -10.07 -0.15 -5.92
C LEU A 38 -10.13 -1.58 -5.42
N ILE A 39 -9.26 -1.91 -4.48
CA ILE A 39 -9.11 -3.24 -3.90
C ILE A 39 -9.10 -3.09 -2.39
N ARG A 40 -9.89 -3.90 -1.68
CA ARG A 40 -9.79 -3.99 -0.23
C ARG A 40 -8.60 -4.89 0.15
N PRO A 41 -7.51 -4.35 0.72
CA PRO A 41 -6.36 -5.16 1.13
C PRO A 41 -6.72 -6.08 2.32
N PRO A 42 -5.91 -7.12 2.61
CA PRO A 42 -6.14 -8.02 3.74
C PRO A 42 -6.22 -7.30 5.10
N GLU A 43 -5.48 -6.19 5.24
CA GLU A 43 -5.49 -5.31 6.40
C GLU A 43 -5.71 -3.86 5.97
N LEU A 44 -6.62 -3.14 6.62
CA LEU A 44 -6.85 -1.70 6.39
C LEU A 44 -5.77 -0.81 7.04
N ARG A 45 -4.54 -1.31 7.13
CA ARG A 45 -3.38 -0.55 7.57
C ARG A 45 -2.76 0.13 6.36
N PHE A 46 -2.89 1.45 6.31
CA PHE A 46 -2.24 2.27 5.29
C PHE A 46 -1.04 3.00 5.87
N SER A 47 0.08 2.96 5.15
CA SER A 47 1.26 3.75 5.49
C SER A 47 1.02 5.22 5.07
N PRO A 48 1.41 6.21 5.88
CA PRO A 48 1.31 7.62 5.48
C PRO A 48 2.13 7.98 4.23
N GLY A 49 3.15 7.17 3.90
CA GLY A 49 3.95 7.35 2.69
C GLY A 49 3.15 6.96 1.45
N ASN A 50 2.50 5.80 1.48
CA ASN A 50 1.66 5.32 0.38
C ASN A 50 0.48 6.27 0.13
N ILE A 51 -0.25 6.67 1.18
CA ILE A 51 -1.33 7.66 1.07
C ILE A 51 -0.85 8.95 0.42
N ARG A 52 0.37 9.43 0.75
CA ARG A 52 0.91 10.66 0.17
C ARG A 52 1.18 10.53 -1.32
N VAL A 53 1.51 9.33 -1.78
CA VAL A 53 1.78 9.03 -3.19
C VAL A 53 0.46 9.03 -3.96
N HIS A 54 -0.47 8.13 -3.61
CA HIS A 54 -1.65 7.83 -4.43
C HIS A 54 -2.98 8.43 -3.93
N GLY A 55 -2.98 9.07 -2.75
CA GLY A 55 -4.19 9.68 -2.16
C GLY A 55 -5.22 8.72 -1.54
N ILE A 56 -5.28 7.46 -1.98
CA ILE A 56 -6.21 6.43 -1.46
C ILE A 56 -6.15 6.28 0.08
N LEU A 57 -7.30 6.43 0.73
CA LEU A 57 -7.51 6.30 2.16
C LEU A 57 -8.09 4.93 2.52
N PRO A 58 -7.91 4.44 3.77
CA PRO A 58 -8.57 3.23 4.24
C PRO A 58 -10.10 3.26 4.16
N ALA A 59 -10.71 4.44 4.11
CA ALA A 59 -12.16 4.60 3.99
C ALA A 59 -12.65 4.29 2.57
N ASP A 60 -11.85 4.62 1.55
CA ASP A 60 -12.20 4.48 0.14
C ASP A 60 -12.28 3.00 -0.28
N VAL A 61 -11.45 2.15 0.34
CA VAL A 61 -11.37 0.73 -0.01
C VAL A 61 -12.14 -0.20 0.94
N ARG A 62 -12.75 0.34 2.00
CA ARG A 62 -13.35 -0.51 3.06
C ARG A 62 -14.52 -1.35 2.53
N GLY A 63 -15.30 -0.80 1.61
CA GLY A 63 -16.46 -1.46 1.01
C GLY A 63 -16.13 -2.21 -0.29
N GLU A 64 -14.89 -2.13 -0.76
CA GLU A 64 -14.49 -2.66 -2.07
C GLU A 64 -14.27 -4.18 -2.04
N PRO A 65 -14.31 -4.85 -3.21
CA PRO A 65 -14.01 -6.26 -3.30
C PRO A 65 -12.56 -6.57 -2.92
N ASP A 66 -12.30 -7.82 -2.51
CA ASP A 66 -10.94 -8.27 -2.24
C ASP A 66 -10.16 -8.54 -3.53
N PHE A 67 -8.85 -8.77 -3.39
CA PHE A 67 -7.94 -8.90 -4.54
C PHE A 67 -8.36 -10.00 -5.52
N PRO A 68 -8.68 -11.25 -5.11
CA PRO A 68 -9.09 -12.29 -6.05
C PRO A 68 -10.39 -11.94 -6.78
N THR A 69 -11.35 -11.32 -6.10
CA THR A 69 -12.61 -10.91 -6.70
C THR A 69 -12.39 -9.86 -7.80
N VAL A 70 -11.57 -8.84 -7.52
CA VAL A 70 -11.22 -7.81 -8.53
C VAL A 70 -10.47 -8.43 -9.70
N MET A 71 -9.44 -9.23 -9.42
CA MET A 71 -8.55 -9.75 -10.46
C MET A 71 -9.16 -10.88 -11.28
N ALA A 72 -10.23 -11.53 -10.84
CA ALA A 72 -10.91 -12.59 -11.59
C ALA A 72 -11.35 -12.12 -12.99
N GLU A 73 -11.74 -10.84 -13.14
CA GLU A 73 -12.09 -10.24 -14.44
C GLU A 73 -10.90 -10.19 -15.40
N PHE A 74 -9.70 -9.90 -14.89
CA PHE A 74 -8.52 -9.54 -15.71
C PHE A 74 -7.50 -10.67 -15.87
N LEU A 75 -7.48 -11.66 -14.97
CA LEU A 75 -6.51 -12.75 -15.00
C LEU A 75 -6.47 -13.54 -16.32
N PRO A 76 -7.60 -13.86 -17.00
CA PRO A 76 -7.56 -14.57 -18.28
C PRO A 76 -6.79 -13.79 -19.37
N ASP A 77 -7.00 -12.48 -19.42
CA ASP A 77 -6.35 -11.56 -20.34
C ASP A 77 -4.85 -11.43 -20.02
N LEU A 78 -4.50 -11.29 -18.75
CA LEU A 78 -3.10 -11.21 -18.30
C LEU A 78 -2.33 -12.52 -18.54
N ALA A 79 -2.97 -13.67 -18.32
CA ALA A 79 -2.34 -14.99 -18.49
C ALA A 79 -2.10 -15.38 -19.96
N SER A 80 -2.94 -14.88 -20.88
CA SER A 80 -2.81 -15.14 -22.32
C SER A 80 -2.06 -14.04 -23.09
N GLY A 81 -1.82 -12.90 -22.45
CA GLY A 81 -1.22 -11.71 -23.04
C GLY A 81 0.25 -11.43 -22.67
N LEU A 82 0.71 -10.25 -23.06
CA LEU A 82 1.97 -9.64 -22.63
C LEU A 82 1.67 -8.52 -21.64
N ILE A 83 2.17 -8.66 -20.42
CA ILE A 83 2.06 -7.62 -19.39
C ILE A 83 3.17 -6.59 -19.59
N LEU A 84 2.81 -5.32 -19.61
CA LEU A 84 3.74 -4.20 -19.50
C LEU A 84 3.63 -3.60 -18.10
N ALA A 85 4.77 -3.33 -17.48
CA ALA A 85 4.80 -2.60 -16.21
C ALA A 85 6.07 -1.75 -16.13
N HIS A 86 5.96 -0.58 -15.51
CA HIS A 86 7.08 0.33 -15.37
C HIS A 86 7.81 0.00 -14.07
N ASN A 87 9.03 -0.54 -14.18
CA ASN A 87 9.69 -1.25 -13.07
C ASN A 87 8.95 -2.55 -12.67
N ALA A 88 8.63 -3.37 -13.68
CA ALA A 88 7.79 -4.59 -13.60
C ALA A 88 8.06 -5.56 -12.43
N GLY A 89 9.28 -5.57 -11.87
CA GLY A 89 9.58 -6.39 -10.69
C GLY A 89 8.76 -6.00 -9.45
N PHE A 90 8.27 -4.75 -9.38
CA PHE A 90 7.36 -4.31 -8.32
C PHE A 90 5.98 -4.92 -8.52
N ASP A 91 5.28 -4.54 -9.59
CA ASP A 91 3.88 -4.90 -9.88
C ASP A 91 3.65 -6.40 -9.98
N LEU A 92 4.56 -7.13 -10.64
CA LEU A 92 4.44 -8.58 -10.70
C LEU A 92 4.67 -9.25 -9.36
N GLY A 93 5.48 -8.65 -8.50
CA GLY A 93 5.60 -9.11 -7.12
C GLY A 93 4.34 -8.82 -6.31
N VAL A 94 3.65 -7.70 -6.58
CA VAL A 94 2.35 -7.38 -5.96
C VAL A 94 1.28 -8.37 -6.39
N LEU A 95 1.16 -8.61 -7.70
CA LEU A 95 0.24 -9.60 -8.28
C LEU A 95 0.45 -10.99 -7.66
N ARG A 96 1.69 -11.47 -7.64
CA ARG A 96 2.03 -12.80 -7.11
C ARG A 96 1.79 -12.90 -5.60
N ALA A 97 2.22 -11.91 -4.83
CA ALA A 97 2.07 -11.92 -3.38
C ALA A 97 0.59 -11.85 -2.98
N SER A 98 -0.20 -11.01 -3.67
CA SER A 98 -1.63 -10.85 -3.40
C SER A 98 -2.44 -12.10 -3.75
N LEU A 99 -2.14 -12.77 -4.87
CA LEU A 99 -2.75 -14.07 -5.19
C LEU A 99 -2.38 -15.13 -4.14
N ALA A 100 -1.09 -15.21 -3.78
CA ALA A 100 -0.61 -16.19 -2.81
C ALA A 100 -1.21 -15.98 -1.41
N ALA A 101 -1.37 -14.73 -0.96
CA ALA A 101 -1.99 -14.39 0.32
C ALA A 101 -3.45 -14.86 0.43
N HIS A 102 -4.13 -15.02 -0.71
CA HIS A 102 -5.50 -15.54 -0.79
C HIS A 102 -5.55 -17.03 -1.17
N GLY A 103 -4.41 -17.72 -1.19
CA GLY A 103 -4.33 -19.14 -1.55
C GLY A 103 -4.56 -19.45 -3.04
N HIS A 104 -4.52 -18.42 -3.91
CA HIS A 104 -4.62 -18.61 -5.35
C HIS A 104 -3.25 -18.87 -5.95
N ARG A 105 -3.18 -19.86 -6.84
CA ARG A 105 -2.00 -20.11 -7.66
C ARG A 105 -1.88 -19.02 -8.74
N PRO A 106 -0.78 -18.24 -8.78
CA PRO A 106 -0.54 -17.34 -9.90
C PRO A 106 -0.40 -18.16 -11.20
N PRO A 107 -1.13 -17.82 -12.27
CA PRO A 107 -0.91 -18.47 -13.57
C PRO A 107 0.45 -18.07 -14.14
N ALA A 108 0.84 -18.72 -15.23
CA ALA A 108 2.01 -18.27 -15.97
C ALA A 108 1.71 -16.93 -16.64
N PHE A 109 2.70 -16.03 -16.67
CA PHE A 109 2.56 -14.72 -17.30
C PHE A 109 3.83 -14.38 -18.07
N SER A 110 3.68 -13.69 -19.20
CA SER A 110 4.78 -13.08 -19.92
C SER A 110 4.77 -11.57 -19.69
N TYR A 111 5.93 -10.98 -19.44
CA TYR A 111 6.03 -9.53 -19.21
C TYR A 111 7.23 -8.87 -19.87
N LEU A 112 7.12 -7.55 -20.03
CA LEU A 112 8.18 -6.67 -20.50
C LEU A 112 8.20 -5.38 -19.67
N CYS A 113 9.39 -4.93 -19.29
CA CYS A 113 9.56 -3.78 -18.39
C CYS A 113 9.76 -2.48 -19.18
N THR A 114 8.82 -1.54 -19.08
CA THR A 114 8.88 -0.28 -19.84
C THR A 114 9.97 0.67 -19.34
N LEU A 115 10.43 0.51 -18.09
CA LEU A 115 11.64 1.20 -17.59
C LEU A 115 12.89 0.76 -18.38
N GLN A 116 13.01 -0.52 -18.74
CA GLN A 116 14.14 -1.04 -19.52
C GLN A 116 14.05 -0.62 -20.99
N ILE A 117 12.84 -0.53 -21.53
CA ILE A 117 12.59 0.07 -22.85
C ILE A 117 13.02 1.54 -22.83
N ALA A 118 12.53 2.32 -21.86
CA ALA A 118 12.83 3.74 -21.74
C ALA A 118 14.33 4.01 -21.59
N ARG A 119 15.08 3.18 -20.86
CA ARG A 119 16.54 3.30 -20.76
C ARG A 119 17.27 3.11 -22.08
N ARG A 120 16.73 2.30 -23.00
CA ARG A 120 17.34 2.05 -24.31
C ARG A 120 16.95 3.08 -25.35
N VAL A 121 15.69 3.51 -25.33
CA VAL A 121 15.11 4.37 -26.38
C VAL A 121 15.11 5.84 -25.99
N PHE A 122 14.94 6.14 -24.70
CA PHE A 122 14.82 7.49 -24.16
C PHE A 122 15.80 7.76 -23.00
N PRO A 123 17.11 7.46 -23.15
CA PRO A 123 18.09 7.68 -22.08
C PRO A 123 18.14 9.17 -21.68
N ALA A 124 18.30 9.43 -20.38
CA ALA A 124 18.42 10.76 -19.82
C ALA A 124 19.11 10.72 -18.45
N GLU A 125 19.85 11.78 -18.13
CA GLU A 125 20.61 11.91 -16.88
C GLU A 125 19.69 11.98 -15.65
N GLU A 126 18.52 12.62 -15.80
CA GLU A 126 17.51 12.72 -14.76
C GLU A 126 16.85 11.37 -14.45
N GLY A 127 17.06 10.36 -15.31
CA GLY A 127 16.57 9.00 -15.15
C GLY A 127 15.26 8.72 -15.87
N CYS A 128 14.90 7.44 -15.91
CA CYS A 128 13.79 6.92 -16.70
C CYS A 128 12.58 6.51 -15.87
N GLY A 129 12.34 7.13 -14.70
CA GLY A 129 11.12 6.89 -13.93
C GLY A 129 9.87 7.33 -14.70
N LEU A 130 8.72 6.69 -14.41
CA LEU A 130 7.49 6.82 -15.21
C LEU A 130 7.13 8.27 -15.52
N GLY A 131 6.93 9.10 -14.48
CA GLY A 131 6.59 10.51 -14.64
C GLY A 131 7.64 11.32 -15.42
N LYS A 132 8.93 11.00 -15.27
CA LYS A 132 10.02 11.68 -16.01
C LYS A 132 10.01 11.35 -17.49
N VAL A 133 9.78 10.09 -17.85
CA VAL A 133 9.69 9.67 -19.25
C VAL A 133 8.41 10.22 -19.86
N ALA A 134 7.27 10.09 -19.18
CA ALA A 134 5.99 10.59 -19.64
C ALA A 134 6.03 12.11 -19.89
N ALA A 135 6.60 12.89 -18.98
CA ALA A 135 6.77 14.33 -19.16
C ALA A 135 7.57 14.69 -20.41
N ARG A 136 8.70 14.00 -20.66
CA ARG A 136 9.54 14.24 -21.85
C ARG A 136 8.84 13.88 -23.16
N LEU A 137 7.99 12.86 -23.13
CA LEU A 137 7.21 12.41 -24.28
C LEU A 137 5.90 13.22 -24.46
N GLY A 138 5.64 14.21 -23.61
CA GLY A 138 4.41 15.01 -23.65
C GLY A 138 3.14 14.21 -23.28
N ILE A 139 3.30 13.06 -22.61
CA ILE A 139 2.18 12.24 -22.15
C ILE A 139 1.61 12.91 -20.90
N ARG A 140 0.36 13.38 -20.99
CA ARG A 140 -0.38 13.97 -19.88
C ARG A 140 -1.21 12.89 -19.19
N PHE A 141 -1.07 12.79 -17.88
CA PHE A 141 -1.76 11.84 -17.03
C PHE A 141 -1.72 12.35 -15.58
N GLU A 142 -2.66 11.90 -14.75
CA GLU A 142 -2.63 12.19 -13.31
C GLU A 142 -1.69 11.19 -12.61
N HIS A 143 -0.54 11.67 -12.15
CA HIS A 143 0.48 10.78 -11.59
C HIS A 143 0.03 10.21 -10.24
N HIS A 144 0.18 8.90 -10.06
CA HIS A 144 -0.26 8.13 -8.89
C HIS A 144 -1.77 7.86 -8.82
N ASP A 145 -2.49 8.01 -9.94
CA ASP A 145 -3.69 7.22 -10.21
C ASP A 145 -3.28 5.96 -10.97
N ALA A 146 -3.66 4.79 -10.47
CA ALA A 146 -3.20 3.51 -11.02
C ALA A 146 -3.55 3.36 -12.52
N GLY A 147 -4.73 3.82 -12.94
CA GLY A 147 -5.17 3.71 -14.33
C GLY A 147 -4.40 4.65 -15.26
N GLU A 148 -4.12 5.86 -14.79
CA GLU A 148 -3.31 6.85 -15.49
C GLU A 148 -1.83 6.44 -15.56
N ASP A 149 -1.28 5.86 -14.49
CA ASP A 149 0.08 5.30 -14.46
C ASP A 149 0.19 4.09 -15.42
N ALA A 150 -0.80 3.19 -15.46
CA ALA A 150 -0.88 2.10 -16.43
C ALA A 150 -0.99 2.63 -17.88
N TYR A 151 -1.76 3.68 -18.10
CA TYR A 151 -1.85 4.34 -19.40
C TYR A 151 -0.51 4.94 -19.83
N ALA A 152 0.16 5.69 -18.95
CA ALA A 152 1.48 6.25 -19.23
C ALA A 152 2.49 5.14 -19.55
N CYS A 153 2.44 4.02 -18.83
CA CYS A 153 3.26 2.84 -19.10
C CYS A 153 3.02 2.30 -20.52
N ALA A 154 1.75 2.18 -20.95
CA ALA A 154 1.39 1.76 -22.31
C ALA A 154 1.88 2.76 -23.38
N GLU A 155 1.67 4.06 -23.17
CA GLU A 155 2.08 5.09 -24.11
C GLU A 155 3.60 5.19 -24.26
N ILE A 156 4.37 4.97 -23.20
CA ILE A 156 5.84 4.88 -23.28
C ILE A 156 6.26 3.74 -24.20
N ALA A 157 5.62 2.57 -24.11
CA ALA A 157 5.91 1.44 -24.99
C ALA A 157 5.53 1.77 -26.44
N LEU A 158 4.37 2.40 -26.67
CA LEU A 158 3.94 2.82 -28.00
C LEU A 158 4.83 3.92 -28.60
N ALA A 159 5.29 4.86 -27.79
CA ALA A 159 6.28 5.86 -28.20
C ALA A 159 7.58 5.20 -28.63
N ALA A 160 8.05 4.19 -27.88
CA ALA A 160 9.24 3.44 -28.25
C ALA A 160 9.04 2.65 -29.56
N VAL A 161 7.87 2.04 -29.77
CA VAL A 161 7.51 1.39 -31.04
C VAL A 161 7.64 2.37 -32.21
N ARG A 162 7.09 3.59 -32.06
CA ARG A 162 7.19 4.65 -33.08
C ARG A 162 8.63 5.09 -33.32
N GLU A 163 9.39 5.35 -32.25
CA GLU A 163 10.77 5.83 -32.31
C GLU A 163 11.69 4.83 -33.04
N THR A 164 11.52 3.53 -32.78
CA THR A 164 12.36 2.49 -33.42
C THR A 164 11.82 2.01 -34.76
N GLY A 165 10.64 2.45 -35.18
CA GLY A 165 9.93 1.91 -36.35
C GLY A 165 9.56 0.42 -36.23
N ALA A 166 9.42 -0.10 -35.01
CA ALA A 166 9.00 -1.49 -34.82
C ALA A 166 7.51 -1.63 -35.20
N PRO A 167 7.07 -2.79 -35.72
CA PRO A 167 5.65 -2.97 -36.07
C PRO A 167 4.75 -3.08 -34.83
N ASP A 168 5.26 -3.64 -33.73
CA ASP A 168 4.53 -3.85 -32.47
C ASP A 168 5.47 -3.98 -31.26
N VAL A 169 4.90 -4.11 -30.06
CA VAL A 169 5.65 -4.25 -28.81
C VAL A 169 6.49 -5.54 -28.75
N PRO A 170 6.00 -6.72 -29.15
CA PRO A 170 6.85 -7.91 -29.24
C PRO A 170 8.05 -7.75 -30.17
N ALA A 171 7.88 -7.09 -31.33
CA ALA A 171 8.97 -6.80 -32.24
C ALA A 171 9.94 -5.76 -31.68
N LEU A 172 9.45 -4.75 -30.96
CA LEU A 172 10.27 -3.80 -30.21
C LEU A 172 11.19 -4.55 -29.23
N SER A 173 10.66 -5.52 -28.49
CA SER A 173 11.45 -6.34 -27.55
C SER A 173 12.63 -7.01 -28.24
N ARG A 174 12.42 -7.58 -29.44
CA ARG A 174 13.49 -8.22 -30.24
C ARG A 174 14.50 -7.20 -30.73
N ALA A 175 14.05 -6.07 -31.29
CA ALA A 175 14.91 -5.00 -31.78
C ALA A 175 15.81 -4.43 -30.67
N LEU A 176 15.27 -4.31 -29.45
CA LEU A 176 15.99 -3.81 -28.28
C LEU A 176 16.82 -4.86 -27.54
N HIS A 177 16.82 -6.12 -27.99
CA HIS A 177 17.43 -7.25 -27.30
C HIS A 177 16.99 -7.33 -25.82
N LEU A 178 15.71 -7.05 -25.59
CA LEU A 178 15.06 -7.18 -24.30
C LEU A 178 14.31 -8.51 -24.25
N PRO A 179 14.58 -9.38 -23.26
CA PRO A 179 13.83 -10.61 -23.14
C PRO A 179 12.42 -10.32 -22.63
N ILE A 180 11.42 -10.82 -23.34
CA ILE A 180 10.10 -11.05 -22.75
C ILE A 180 10.30 -12.15 -21.70
N THR A 181 10.08 -11.81 -20.44
CA THR A 181 10.31 -12.74 -19.35
C THR A 181 9.02 -13.50 -19.07
N THR A 182 9.10 -14.83 -19.10
CA THR A 182 7.97 -15.68 -18.72
C THR A 182 8.17 -16.16 -17.30
N VAL A 183 7.25 -15.76 -16.43
CA VAL A 183 7.18 -16.29 -15.07
C VAL A 183 6.34 -17.57 -15.13
N PRO A 184 6.88 -18.72 -14.73
CA PRO A 184 6.08 -19.94 -14.67
C PRO A 184 4.95 -19.79 -13.66
N ALA A 185 3.89 -20.57 -13.83
CA ALA A 185 2.85 -20.65 -12.82
C ALA A 185 3.47 -20.97 -11.46
N GLY A 186 2.96 -20.35 -10.39
CA GLY A 186 3.45 -20.58 -9.04
C GLY A 186 3.35 -22.06 -8.65
N PRO A 187 4.06 -22.52 -7.60
CA PRO A 187 3.83 -23.85 -7.06
C PRO A 187 2.37 -23.99 -6.64
N ASP A 188 1.85 -25.22 -6.59
CA ASP A 188 0.56 -25.48 -5.96
C ASP A 188 0.68 -25.00 -4.51
N LEU A 189 -0.04 -23.93 -4.21
CA LEU A 189 -0.14 -23.45 -2.84
C LEU A 189 -1.10 -24.41 -2.16
N ALA A 190 -0.58 -25.27 -1.28
CA ALA A 190 -1.41 -25.84 -0.24
C ALA A 190 -2.13 -24.66 0.39
N MET A 191 -3.47 -24.65 0.30
CA MET A 191 -4.29 -23.61 0.87
C MET A 191 -3.75 -23.42 2.29
N PRO A 192 -3.17 -22.24 2.65
CA PRO A 192 -2.88 -22.02 4.05
C PRO A 192 -4.20 -22.31 4.75
N PRO A 193 -4.23 -23.09 5.85
CA PRO A 193 -5.48 -23.40 6.51
C PRO A 193 -6.19 -22.06 6.63
N ARG A 194 -7.39 -21.93 6.03
CA ARG A 194 -8.25 -20.77 6.27
C ARG A 194 -8.10 -20.56 7.75
N SER A 195 -7.56 -19.42 8.17
CA SER A 195 -7.61 -19.10 9.58
C SER A 195 -9.07 -19.28 9.92
N ARG A 196 -9.38 -20.34 10.68
CA ARG A 196 -10.72 -20.51 11.23
C ARG A 196 -11.02 -19.16 11.88
N PRO A 197 -12.26 -18.70 11.91
CA PRO A 197 -12.60 -17.48 12.64
C PRO A 197 -12.47 -17.72 14.16
N GLY A 198 -11.30 -18.16 14.62
CA GLY A 198 -10.78 -17.90 15.94
C GLY A 198 -9.92 -16.67 15.80
N SER A 199 -10.58 -15.52 15.93
CA SER A 199 -9.93 -14.22 16.11
C SER A 199 -8.76 -14.33 17.09
N LEU A 200 -7.79 -13.41 16.99
CA LEU A 200 -6.73 -13.24 18.01
C LEU A 200 -7.26 -13.30 19.46
N THR A 201 -8.53 -12.94 19.66
CA THR A 201 -9.33 -13.05 20.89
C THR A 201 -9.50 -14.47 21.44
N GLU A 202 -9.56 -15.51 20.60
CA GLU A 202 -9.79 -16.90 21.05
C GLU A 202 -8.49 -17.61 21.48
N ARG A 203 -7.37 -17.31 20.81
CA ARG A 203 -6.02 -17.73 21.26
C ARG A 203 -5.60 -16.98 22.53
N ALA A 204 -6.06 -15.73 22.71
CA ALA A 204 -5.88 -14.99 23.96
C ALA A 204 -6.69 -15.59 25.13
N ARG A 205 -7.85 -16.20 24.88
CA ARG A 205 -8.65 -16.88 25.93
C ARG A 205 -8.03 -18.20 26.42
N LEU A 206 -7.37 -18.96 25.54
CA LEU A 206 -6.71 -20.22 25.91
C LEU A 206 -5.31 -20.02 26.55
N ALA A 207 -4.65 -18.89 26.28
CA ALA A 207 -3.39 -18.51 26.92
C ALA A 207 -3.58 -17.80 28.28
N ALA A 208 -4.83 -17.51 28.67
CA ALA A 208 -5.17 -16.88 29.94
C ALA A 208 -5.31 -17.92 31.08
N GLY A 209 -4.27 -18.73 31.27
CA GLY A 209 -4.04 -19.47 32.52
C GLY A 209 -3.10 -18.65 33.39
N ALA A 210 -3.67 -17.96 34.38
CA ALA A 210 -3.02 -17.32 35.55
C ALA A 210 -1.67 -16.60 35.32
N ARG A 211 -1.72 -15.28 35.10
CA ARG A 211 -0.66 -14.37 35.57
C ARG A 211 -1.27 -13.36 36.56
N PRO A 212 -0.59 -13.08 37.69
CA PRO A 212 -1.16 -12.28 38.77
C PRO A 212 -1.29 -10.82 38.37
N ALA A 213 -2.31 -10.17 38.93
CA ALA A 213 -2.51 -8.73 38.83
C ALA A 213 -1.34 -7.96 39.46
N SER A 214 -0.69 -7.10 38.66
CA SER A 214 0.10 -5.99 39.18
C SER A 214 -0.22 -4.71 38.38
N ALA A 215 -0.15 -3.58 39.08
CA ALA A 215 -0.74 -2.26 38.81
C ALA A 215 -0.66 -1.72 37.37
N ALA A 216 -1.79 -1.16 36.94
CA ALA A 216 -2.14 -0.71 35.60
C ALA A 216 -1.40 0.56 35.11
N GLY A 217 -0.95 0.54 33.85
CA GLY A 217 -0.59 1.72 33.08
C GLY A 217 -1.82 2.35 32.44
N LEU A 218 -1.98 3.68 32.55
CA LEU A 218 -3.06 4.40 31.89
C LEU A 218 -2.78 4.55 30.40
N HIS A 219 -3.78 4.28 29.56
CA HIS A 219 -3.68 4.35 28.11
C HIS A 219 -4.86 5.13 27.52
N PHE A 220 -4.57 6.06 26.62
CA PHE A 220 -5.57 6.92 25.98
C PHE A 220 -5.38 6.91 24.48
N ALA A 221 -6.46 7.11 23.75
CA ALA A 221 -6.41 7.40 22.33
C ALA A 221 -6.99 8.77 22.05
N VAL A 222 -6.32 9.57 21.22
CA VAL A 222 -6.63 10.98 20.99
C VAL A 222 -6.61 11.32 19.51
N ARG A 223 -7.43 12.29 19.10
CA ARG A 223 -7.54 12.79 17.72
C ARG A 223 -6.59 13.98 17.48
N GLY A 224 -5.93 13.97 16.33
CA GLY A 224 -5.12 15.08 15.81
C GLY A 224 -5.95 16.11 15.04
N SER A 225 -5.36 17.28 14.75
CA SER A 225 -6.02 18.36 13.99
C SER A 225 -6.42 17.91 12.59
N SER A 226 -5.65 16.99 12.03
CA SER A 226 -5.90 16.37 10.72
C SER A 226 -6.72 15.08 10.82
N GLY A 227 -7.38 14.80 11.95
CA GLY A 227 -8.20 13.60 12.17
C GLY A 227 -7.43 12.32 12.55
N ASN A 228 -6.10 12.33 12.51
CA ASN A 228 -5.25 11.17 12.84
C ASN A 228 -5.42 10.71 14.30
N ARG A 229 -5.44 9.40 14.54
CA ARG A 229 -5.48 8.82 15.90
C ARG A 229 -4.07 8.62 16.45
N TYR A 230 -3.83 9.08 17.67
CA TYR A 230 -2.58 8.89 18.42
C TYR A 230 -2.86 8.16 19.74
N ALA A 231 -1.90 7.35 20.19
CA ALA A 231 -1.95 6.71 21.50
C ALA A 231 -1.12 7.53 22.49
N VAL A 232 -1.61 7.68 23.71
CA VAL A 232 -0.90 8.28 24.83
C VAL A 232 -0.85 7.24 25.96
N THR A 233 0.35 6.91 26.42
CA THR A 233 0.58 5.95 27.50
C THR A 233 1.27 6.63 28.66
N LEU A 234 0.82 6.35 29.88
CA LEU A 234 1.55 6.70 31.10
C LEU A 234 2.59 5.60 31.39
N GLU A 235 3.86 5.99 31.43
CA GLU A 235 5.00 5.16 31.76
C GLU A 235 5.57 5.62 33.10
N ASP A 236 5.78 4.72 34.06
CA ASP A 236 6.56 5.04 35.26
C ASP A 236 8.05 5.01 34.92
N ARG A 237 8.77 6.11 35.18
CA ARG A 237 10.23 6.18 35.02
C ARG A 237 10.89 6.45 36.36
N THR A 238 12.19 6.19 36.45
CA THR A 238 13.02 6.54 37.61
C THR A 238 12.99 8.04 37.94
N SER A 239 12.75 8.88 36.95
CA SER A 239 12.57 10.34 37.09
C SER A 239 11.13 10.76 37.37
N GLY A 240 10.25 9.83 37.70
CA GLY A 240 8.81 10.04 37.87
C GLY A 240 7.97 9.63 36.65
N PRO A 241 6.64 9.71 36.76
CA PRO A 241 5.72 9.28 35.71
C PRO A 241 5.83 10.17 34.46
N HIS A 242 5.70 9.57 33.28
CA HIS A 242 5.89 10.23 31.99
C HIS A 242 4.84 9.80 30.96
N LEU A 243 4.24 10.78 30.28
CA LEU A 243 3.27 10.54 29.21
C LEU A 243 3.95 10.50 27.85
N ARG A 244 3.86 9.36 27.16
CA ARG A 244 4.38 9.18 25.80
C ARG A 244 3.25 9.19 24.78
N CYS A 245 3.32 10.10 23.81
CA CYS A 245 2.36 10.18 22.70
C CYS A 245 2.98 9.73 21.38
N THR A 246 2.25 8.96 20.57
CA THR A 246 2.73 8.45 19.26
C THR A 246 2.73 9.49 18.13
N CYS A 247 2.24 10.71 18.37
CA CYS A 247 2.35 11.79 17.39
C CYS A 247 3.82 12.20 17.17
N MET A 248 4.10 12.93 16.09
CA MET A 248 5.47 13.36 15.76
C MET A 248 6.15 14.09 16.93
N ALA A 249 5.54 15.13 17.49
CA ALA A 249 6.11 15.87 18.62
C ALA A 249 6.35 14.98 19.85
N GLY A 250 5.42 14.06 20.16
CA GLY A 250 5.55 13.15 21.29
C GLY A 250 6.64 12.10 21.11
N ARG A 251 6.92 11.67 19.87
CA ARG A 251 8.02 10.72 19.57
C ARG A 251 9.39 11.34 19.72
N TYR A 252 9.54 12.65 19.50
CA TYR A 252 10.80 13.38 19.67
C TYR A 252 10.94 14.03 21.06
N GLY A 253 10.21 13.53 22.07
CA GLY A 253 10.33 14.00 23.46
C GLY A 253 9.79 15.41 23.72
N THR A 254 9.11 16.02 22.75
CA THR A 254 8.49 17.34 22.91
C THR A 254 7.09 17.19 23.49
N ARG A 255 6.71 18.03 24.46
CA ARG A 255 5.33 18.07 25.01
C ARG A 255 4.34 18.47 23.91
N CYS A 256 3.71 17.48 23.29
CA CYS A 256 2.75 17.68 22.21
C CYS A 256 1.40 18.21 22.74
N ARG A 257 0.59 18.78 21.83
CA ARG A 257 -0.74 19.30 22.17
C ARG A 257 -1.65 18.25 22.84
N HIS A 258 -1.54 16.98 22.44
CA HIS A 258 -2.39 15.92 22.97
C HIS A 258 -2.07 15.57 24.43
N VAL A 259 -0.79 15.56 24.79
CA VAL A 259 -0.36 15.36 26.19
C VAL A 259 -0.76 16.57 27.03
N LYS A 260 -0.63 17.79 26.50
CA LYS A 260 -1.07 19.02 27.18
C LYS A 260 -2.58 19.02 27.45
N ALA A 261 -3.39 18.62 26.47
CA ALA A 261 -4.84 18.51 26.60
C ALA A 261 -5.24 17.52 27.71
N LEU A 262 -4.67 16.30 27.71
CA LEU A 262 -4.94 15.30 28.75
C LEU A 262 -4.54 15.78 30.16
N LEU A 263 -3.40 16.45 30.30
CA LEU A 263 -2.98 17.01 31.60
C LEU A 263 -3.87 18.17 32.06
N ALA A 264 -4.47 18.90 31.13
CA ALA A 264 -5.47 19.94 31.38
C ALA A 264 -6.89 19.37 31.59
N GLY A 265 -7.07 18.05 31.55
CA GLY A 265 -8.38 17.39 31.66
C GLY A 265 -9.30 17.65 30.47
N ASP A 266 -8.76 18.14 29.35
CA ASP A 266 -9.52 18.36 28.12
C ASP A 266 -9.69 17.04 27.38
N ILE A 267 -10.93 16.56 27.32
CA ILE A 267 -11.33 15.28 26.72
C ILE A 267 -11.94 15.45 25.32
N THR A 268 -11.94 16.66 24.75
CA THR A 268 -12.63 16.97 23.47
C THR A 268 -12.16 16.07 22.33
N ASP A 269 -10.86 15.79 22.26
CA ASP A 269 -10.25 14.93 21.25
C ASP A 269 -10.05 13.48 21.72
N LEU A 270 -10.60 13.08 22.87
CA LEU A 270 -10.46 11.71 23.40
C LEU A 270 -11.34 10.75 22.59
N LEU A 271 -10.70 9.71 22.05
CA LEU A 271 -11.32 8.67 21.24
C LEU A 271 -11.44 7.32 21.96
N SER A 272 -10.88 7.21 23.17
CA SER A 272 -11.07 6.06 24.06
C SER A 272 -12.17 6.38 25.06
N SER A 273 -12.95 5.37 25.46
CA SER A 273 -14.12 5.54 26.34
C SER A 273 -13.78 5.64 27.83
N ASN A 274 -12.51 5.83 28.18
CA ASN A 274 -12.02 5.86 29.56
C ASN A 274 -11.86 7.30 30.08
N HIS A 275 -12.94 8.05 30.04
CA HIS A 275 -12.95 9.46 30.46
C HIS A 275 -12.58 9.63 31.94
N ASP A 276 -13.03 8.71 32.81
CA ASP A 276 -12.74 8.74 34.25
C ASP A 276 -11.24 8.54 34.58
N ASP A 277 -10.51 7.83 33.70
CA ASP A 277 -9.07 7.63 33.83
C ASP A 277 -8.25 8.91 33.63
N VAL A 278 -8.83 9.92 32.97
CA VAL A 278 -8.16 11.22 32.74
C VAL A 278 -8.01 11.99 34.05
N GLU A 279 -8.98 11.87 34.96
CA GLU A 279 -8.87 12.48 36.29
C GLU A 279 -7.89 11.70 37.18
N ALA A 280 -7.88 10.36 37.07
CA ALA A 280 -6.86 9.53 37.73
C ALA A 280 -5.44 9.87 37.25
N LEU A 281 -5.26 10.15 35.95
CA LEU A 281 -4.01 10.64 35.39
C LEU A 281 -3.59 11.98 36.02
N ARG A 282 -4.52 12.93 36.13
CA ARG A 282 -4.25 14.25 36.70
C ARG A 282 -3.79 14.16 38.16
N ILE A 283 -4.48 13.36 38.98
CA ILE A 283 -4.11 13.13 40.38
C ILE A 283 -2.70 12.55 40.47
N ARG A 284 -2.40 11.53 39.65
CA ARG A 284 -1.08 10.86 39.63
C ARG A 284 0.04 11.78 39.16
N MET A 285 -0.23 12.69 38.22
CA MET A 285 0.76 13.65 37.73
C MET A 285 1.00 14.81 38.69
N THR A 286 -0.02 15.22 39.44
CA THR A 286 0.10 16.29 40.45
C THR A 286 0.85 15.81 41.68
N ALA A 287 0.58 14.58 42.15
CA ALA A 287 1.30 13.97 43.28
C ALA A 287 2.81 13.83 43.04
N ALA A 288 3.24 13.62 41.80
CA ALA A 288 4.65 13.52 41.42
C ALA A 288 5.37 14.88 41.28
N SER A 289 4.64 16.00 41.34
CA SER A 289 5.17 17.36 41.18
C SER A 289 5.47 18.06 42.52
N VAL A 290 5.08 17.44 43.64
CA VAL A 290 5.14 18.00 45.01
C VAL A 290 6.21 17.28 45.86
N GLY A 291 6.92 16.29 45.30
CA GLY A 291 7.98 15.51 45.94
C GLY A 291 9.36 15.77 45.36
#